data_AF-A0A7C6TGH6-F1
#
_entry.id   AF-A0A7C6TGH6-F1
#
_cell.length_a   1.000
_cell.length_b   1.000
_cell.length_c   1.000
_cell.angle_alpha   90.00
_cell.angle_beta   90.00
_cell.angle_gamma   90.00
#
_symmetry.space_group_name_H-M   'P 1'
#
loop_
_entity.id
_entity.type
_entity.pdbx_description
1 polymer ?
#
loop_
_entity_poly.entity_id
_entity_poly.type
_entity_poly.pdbx_seq_one_letter_code
_entity_poly.pdbx_strand_id
1 'polypeptide(L)'
;MLRAPRAWAFGLDSLDEAERLGAGRVEVYDTETATTYQADLDRIRSKGVLIDRGRGPQLALLLKEWLAIREVSRTPGGLVLYWLSNGAEV
;
A
#
# COMPACT_ATOMS: atom_id res chain seq x y z
N MET A 1 -0.77 12.41 5.09
CA MET A 1 -1.19 12.77 3.72
C MET A 1 -0.84 14.24 3.44
N LEU A 2 -0.23 14.56 2.29
CA LEU A 2 0.02 15.96 1.90
C LEU A 2 -1.31 16.62 1.49
N ARG A 3 -1.54 17.86 1.93
CA ARG A 3 -2.84 18.55 1.72
C ARG A 3 -3.08 18.95 0.26
N ALA A 4 -2.02 19.32 -0.48
CA ALA A 4 -2.08 19.59 -1.91
C ALA A 4 -0.69 19.42 -2.58
N PRO A 5 -0.59 18.76 -3.76
CA PRO A 5 -1.62 17.87 -4.31
C PRO A 5 -1.85 16.67 -3.38
N ARG A 6 -3.01 16.00 -3.50
CA ARG A 6 -3.27 14.74 -2.79
C ARG A 6 -2.34 13.67 -3.36
N ALA A 7 -1.22 13.45 -2.67
CA ALA A 7 -0.14 12.58 -3.09
C ALA A 7 0.58 11.97 -1.88
N TRP A 8 1.27 10.86 -2.12
CA TRP A 8 2.35 10.40 -1.24
C TRP A 8 3.69 10.78 -1.84
N ALA A 9 4.61 11.19 -0.98
CA ALA A 9 5.95 11.61 -1.35
C ALA A 9 6.98 10.77 -0.61
N PHE A 10 8.02 10.37 -1.33
CA PHE A 10 9.16 9.64 -0.81
C PHE A 10 10.42 10.46 -1.03
N GLY A 11 11.38 10.38 -0.10
CA GLY A 11 12.70 10.97 -0.32
C GLY A 11 13.34 10.36 -1.57
N LEU A 12 13.95 11.20 -2.40
CA LEU A 12 14.57 10.73 -3.64
C LEU A 12 15.70 9.73 -3.34
N ASP A 13 16.45 9.98 -2.28
CA ASP A 13 17.50 9.11 -1.75
C ASP A 13 16.99 7.71 -1.37
N SER A 14 15.84 7.64 -0.71
CA SER A 14 15.18 6.40 -0.31
C SER A 14 14.75 5.59 -1.53
N LEU A 15 14.23 6.26 -2.57
CA LEU A 15 13.84 5.60 -3.83
C LEU A 15 15.07 5.09 -4.58
N ASP A 16 16.13 5.91 -4.66
CA ASP A 16 17.38 5.54 -5.32
C ASP A 16 18.04 4.33 -4.64
N GLU A 17 18.08 4.30 -3.30
CA GLU A 17 18.62 3.16 -2.56
C GLU A 17 17.76 1.90 -2.74
N ALA A 18 16.44 2.02 -2.64
CA ALA A 18 15.55 0.88 -2.84
C ALA A 18 15.73 0.27 -4.25
N GLU A 19 15.81 1.11 -5.27
CA GLU A 19 16.03 0.70 -6.66
C GLU A 19 17.41 0.05 -6.85
N ARG A 20 18.47 0.61 -6.26
CA ARG A 20 19.82 -0.02 -6.26
C ARG A 20 19.82 -1.41 -5.63
N LEU A 21 19.00 -1.62 -4.60
CA LEU A 21 18.84 -2.91 -3.93
C LEU A 21 17.91 -3.87 -4.69
N GLY A 22 17.41 -3.47 -5.87
CA GLY A 22 16.59 -4.31 -6.74
C GLY A 22 15.09 -4.21 -6.48
N ALA A 23 14.62 -3.24 -5.70
CA ALA A 23 13.20 -2.98 -5.59
C ALA A 23 12.64 -2.49 -6.93
N GLY A 24 11.47 -3.01 -7.32
CA GLY A 24 10.74 -2.56 -8.52
C GLY A 24 9.40 -1.87 -8.22
N ARG A 25 8.96 -1.90 -6.96
CA ARG A 25 7.62 -1.45 -6.55
C ARG A 25 7.63 -0.84 -5.16
N VAL A 26 6.78 0.16 -4.96
CA VAL A 26 6.49 0.76 -3.65
C VAL A 26 5.07 0.38 -3.23
N GLU A 27 4.91 0.03 -1.96
CA GLU A 27 3.62 -0.27 -1.34
C GLU A 27 3.39 0.64 -0.13
N VAL A 28 2.19 1.22 -0.03
CA VAL A 28 1.74 2.00 1.11
C VAL A 28 0.55 1.28 1.72
N TYR A 29 0.72 0.78 2.94
CA TYR A 29 -0.36 0.16 3.70
C TYR A 29 -1.07 1.20 4.58
N ASP A 30 -2.33 1.46 4.28
CA ASP A 30 -3.21 2.30 5.09
C ASP A 30 -3.95 1.45 6.12
N THR A 31 -3.49 1.52 7.37
CA THR A 31 -4.03 0.77 8.50
C THR A 31 -5.45 1.18 8.89
N GLU A 32 -5.87 2.40 8.57
CA GLU A 32 -7.21 2.89 8.94
C GLU A 32 -8.28 2.27 8.04
N THR A 33 -7.94 2.02 6.77
CA THR A 33 -8.89 1.51 5.76
C THR A 33 -8.61 0.08 5.32
N ALA A 34 -7.55 -0.55 5.82
CA ALA A 34 -7.04 -1.84 5.36
C ALA A 34 -6.85 -1.88 3.82
N THR A 35 -6.33 -0.77 3.27
CA THR A 35 -6.07 -0.64 1.83
C THR A 35 -4.58 -0.58 1.59
N THR A 36 -4.08 -1.46 0.73
CA THR A 36 -2.71 -1.44 0.23
C THR A 36 -2.71 -0.73 -1.12
N TYR A 37 -1.88 0.31 -1.23
CA TYR A 37 -1.71 1.05 -2.47
C TYR A 37 -0.37 0.71 -3.08
N GLN A 38 -0.36 0.37 -4.37
CA GLN A 38 0.83 -0.10 -5.06
C GLN A 38 1.13 0.77 -6.29
N ALA A 39 2.42 1.02 -6.52
CA ALA A 39 2.91 1.65 -7.75
C ALA A 39 4.33 1.18 -8.06
N ASP A 40 4.58 0.86 -9.33
CA ASP A 40 5.93 0.52 -9.80
C ASP A 40 6.86 1.73 -9.71
N LEU A 41 8.15 1.48 -9.46
CA LEU A 41 9.16 2.54 -9.37
C LEU A 41 9.25 3.34 -10.68
N ASP A 42 9.20 2.69 -11.84
CA ASP A 42 9.15 3.35 -13.15
C ASP A 42 7.98 4.34 -13.28
N ARG A 43 6.82 3.98 -12.71
CA ARG A 43 5.64 4.86 -12.72
C ARG A 43 5.84 6.05 -11.78
N ILE A 44 6.43 5.82 -10.61
CA ILE A 44 6.77 6.88 -9.65
C ILE A 44 7.79 7.84 -10.28
N ARG A 45 8.81 7.35 -10.98
CA ARG A 45 9.81 8.15 -11.69
C ARG A 45 9.21 8.97 -12.83
N SER A 46 8.39 8.35 -13.68
CA SER A 46 7.85 8.98 -14.89
C SER A 46 6.72 9.96 -14.63
N LYS A 47 5.90 9.72 -13.59
CA LYS A 47 4.71 10.54 -13.28
C LYS A 47 4.80 11.32 -11.97
N GLY A 48 5.86 11.08 -11.20
CA GLY A 48 6.09 11.78 -9.95
C GLY A 48 6.38 13.26 -10.18
N VAL A 49 5.90 14.08 -9.26
CA VAL A 49 6.21 15.51 -9.22
C VAL A 49 7.32 15.72 -8.20
N LEU A 50 8.45 16.24 -8.64
CA LEU A 50 9.54 16.62 -7.75
C LEU A 50 9.09 17.81 -6.89
N ILE A 51 9.26 17.67 -5.58
CA ILE A 51 8.94 18.70 -4.59
C ILE A 51 10.09 18.81 -3.58
N ASP A 52 10.19 19.95 -2.92
CA ASP A 52 11.00 20.11 -1.71
C ASP A 52 10.18 20.91 -0.69
N ARG A 53 10.07 20.37 0.53
CA ARG A 53 9.35 20.99 1.65
C ARG A 53 10.25 21.21 2.87
N GLY A 54 11.54 21.40 2.65
CA GLY A 54 12.53 21.64 3.71
C GLY A 54 13.07 20.36 4.34
N ARG A 55 12.91 19.21 3.66
CA ARG A 55 13.42 17.89 4.07
C ARG A 55 14.24 17.23 2.96
N GLY A 56 14.68 18.02 1.98
CA GLY A 56 15.35 17.54 0.77
C GLY A 56 14.37 17.19 -0.35
N PRO A 57 14.90 16.80 -1.53
CA PRO A 57 14.09 16.47 -2.69
C PRO A 57 13.24 15.22 -2.44
N GLN A 58 11.95 15.33 -2.72
CA GLN A 58 11.00 14.23 -2.62
C GLN A 58 10.26 14.08 -3.95
N LEU A 59 9.94 12.85 -4.29
CA LEU A 59 9.15 12.54 -5.46
C LEU A 59 7.73 12.17 -5.03
N ALA A 60 6.75 12.99 -5.44
CA ALA A 60 5.36 12.85 -5.05
C ALA A 60 4.50 12.25 -6.16
N LEU A 61 3.90 11.10 -5.92
CA LEU A 61 2.96 10.48 -6.86
C LEU A 61 1.51 10.75 -6.41
N LEU A 62 0.71 11.33 -7.32
CA LEU A 62 -0.70 11.63 -7.08
C LEU A 62 -1.48 10.37 -6.72
N LEU A 63 -2.41 10.44 -5.76
CA LEU A 63 -3.18 9.28 -5.29
C LEU A 63 -3.90 8.51 -6.42
N LYS A 64 -4.34 9.21 -7.48
CA LYS A 64 -5.02 8.60 -8.65
C LYS A 64 -4.13 7.66 -9.48
N GLU A 65 -2.81 7.74 -9.33
CA GLU A 65 -1.86 6.93 -10.08
C GLU A 65 -1.53 5.60 -9.39
N TRP A 66 -2.04 5.39 -8.17
CA TRP A 66 -1.83 4.18 -7.39
C TRP A 66 -2.91 3.14 -7.69
N LEU A 67 -2.50 1.87 -7.71
CA LEU A 67 -3.43 0.76 -7.67
C LEU A 67 -3.85 0.50 -6.22
N ALA A 68 -5.12 0.73 -5.90
CA ALA A 68 -5.67 0.48 -4.58
C ALA A 68 -6.22 -0.95 -4.50
N ILE A 69 -5.66 -1.75 -3.60
CA ILE A 69 -6.10 -3.11 -3.28
C ILE A 69 -6.63 -3.09 -1.87
N ARG A 70 -7.94 -3.24 -1.72
CA ARG A 70 -8.57 -3.32 -0.41
C ARG A 70 -8.69 -4.78 -0.02
N GLU A 71 -8.10 -5.14 1.12
CA GLU A 71 -8.41 -6.42 1.72
C GLU A 71 -9.85 -6.36 2.22
N VAL A 72 -10.72 -7.14 1.59
CA VAL A 72 -12.00 -7.46 2.20
C VAL A 72 -11.67 -8.49 3.25
N SER A 73 -11.55 -8.07 4.51
CA SER A 73 -11.56 -8.98 5.62
C SER A 73 -12.80 -9.85 5.49
N ARG A 74 -12.63 -11.11 5.06
CA ARG A 74 -13.63 -12.13 5.29
C ARG A 74 -13.79 -12.17 6.79
N THR A 75 -14.89 -11.65 7.31
CA THR A 75 -15.27 -11.93 8.69
C THR A 75 -15.35 -13.46 8.81
N PRO A 76 -14.55 -14.14 9.65
CA PRO A 76 -14.91 -15.47 10.12
C PRO A 76 -16.03 -15.25 11.14
N GLY A 77 -17.23 -15.02 10.63
CA GLY A 77 -18.43 -14.74 11.42
C GLY A 77 -19.69 -15.38 10.88
N GLY A 78 -19.60 -16.15 9.79
CA GLY A 78 -20.61 -17.13 9.42
C GLY A 78 -20.30 -18.44 10.13
N LEU A 79 -20.96 -18.68 11.27
CA LEU A 79 -21.08 -19.96 11.99
C LEU A 79 -19.94 -20.97 11.73
N VAL A 80 -18.88 -20.91 12.54
CA VAL A 80 -18.10 -22.12 12.81
C VAL A 80 -19.00 -22.98 13.68
N LEU A 81 -19.72 -23.92 13.06
CA LEU A 81 -20.42 -24.97 13.78
C LEU A 81 -19.38 -25.65 14.67
N TYR A 82 -19.54 -25.49 15.99
CA TYR A 82 -18.81 -26.28 16.96
C TYR A 82 -18.95 -27.74 16.55
N TRP A 83 -17.80 -28.39 16.33
CA TRP A 83 -17.71 -29.83 16.19
C TRP A 83 -18.14 -30.42 17.54
N LEU A 84 -19.45 -30.57 17.74
CA LEU A 84 -20.01 -31.39 18.80
C LEU A 84 -19.94 -32.82 18.31
N SER A 85 -19.02 -33.55 18.91
CA SER A 85 -19.10 -35.00 19.11
C SER A 85 -20.54 -35.41 19.42
N ASN A 86 -21.11 -36.31 18.60
CA ASN A 86 -21.86 -37.48 19.06
C ASN A 86 -22.40 -38.32 17.89
N GLY A 87 -22.21 -39.64 17.99
CA GLY A 87 -23.20 -40.61 17.52
C GLY A 87 -22.86 -41.39 16.24
N ALA A 88 -21.80 -42.19 16.26
CA ALA A 88 -21.83 -43.45 15.51
C ALA A 88 -22.37 -44.53 16.46
N GLU A 89 -23.70 -44.69 16.48
CA GLU A 89 -24.35 -45.96 16.79
C GLU A 89 -25.01 -46.44 15.50
N VAL A 90 -24.48 -47.54 14.95
CA VAL A 90 -25.25 -48.67 14.39
C VAL A 90 -24.49 -49.95 14.69
#